data_AF-F4QEG4-F1
#
_entry.id   AF-F4QEG4-F1
#
_cell.length_a   1.000
_cell.length_b   1.000
_cell.length_c   1.000
_cell.angle_alpha   90.00
_cell.angle_beta   90.00
_cell.angle_gamma   90.00
#
_symmetry.space_group_name_H-M   'P 1'
#
loop_
_entity.id
_entity.type
_entity.pdbx_description
1 polymer ?
#
loop_
_entity_poly.entity_id
_entity_poly.type
_entity_poly.pdbx_seq_one_letter_code
_entity_poly.pdbx_strand_id
1 'polypeptide(L)'
;MDLLTQLQDKLDHLFLVFGTCIGVLQRDAPPSSFSEVMNNQPPQLTQEQLTNADNWNSQTKHMALQVIETTKLIESIIESLPGFQRTENEQYQRLKALNHESKLLQQQLQDKENENDLFVDQSPKQVNPLTTNQST
;
A
#
# COMPACT_ATOMS: atom_id res chain seq x y z
N MET A 1 8.00 -0.42 1.20
CA MET A 1 7.37 -1.76 1.20
C MET A 1 6.58 -1.85 -0.08
N ASP A 2 6.67 -2.97 -0.80
CA ASP A 2 5.92 -3.15 -2.05
C ASP A 2 4.41 -3.18 -1.77
N LEU A 3 3.62 -2.60 -2.69
CA LEU A 3 2.17 -2.43 -2.50
C LEU A 3 1.46 -3.78 -2.55
N LEU A 4 1.98 -4.74 -3.34
CA LEU A 4 1.49 -6.10 -3.36
C LEU A 4 1.79 -6.84 -2.05
N THR A 5 2.99 -6.67 -1.49
CA THR A 5 3.31 -7.21 -0.15
C THR A 5 2.40 -6.61 0.92
N GLN A 6 2.14 -5.30 0.87
CA GLN A 6 1.21 -4.67 1.81
C GLN A 6 -0.21 -5.22 1.68
N LEU A 7 -0.69 -5.49 0.45
CA LEU A 7 -1.99 -6.13 0.22
C LEU A 7 -2.04 -7.54 0.84
N GLN A 8 -0.98 -8.32 0.67
CA GLN A 8 -0.86 -9.66 1.26
C GLN A 8 -0.94 -9.59 2.79
N ASP A 9 -0.17 -8.70 3.42
CA ASP A 9 -0.18 -8.51 4.88
C ASP A 9 -1.57 -8.14 5.41
N LYS A 10 -2.32 -7.30 4.67
CA LYS A 10 -3.69 -6.91 5.05
C LYS A 10 -4.70 -8.04 4.88
N LEU A 11 -4.55 -8.86 3.84
CA LEU A 11 -5.37 -10.06 3.67
C LEU A 11 -5.13 -11.09 4.78
N ASP A 12 -3.87 -11.35 5.11
CA ASP A 12 -3.51 -12.26 6.21
C ASP A 12 -4.07 -11.78 7.55
N HIS A 13 -3.96 -10.47 7.81
CA HIS A 13 -4.58 -9.86 8.98
C HIS A 13 -6.11 -9.99 8.97
N LEU A 14 -6.77 -9.79 7.82
CA LEU A 14 -8.22 -9.96 7.70
C LEU A 14 -8.63 -11.39 8.07
N PHE A 15 -7.93 -12.41 7.56
CA PHE A 15 -8.23 -13.80 7.88
C PHE A 15 -8.04 -14.12 9.37
N LEU A 16 -6.96 -13.60 9.98
CA LEU A 16 -6.72 -13.75 11.41
C LEU A 16 -7.84 -13.12 12.24
N VAL A 17 -8.25 -11.89 11.91
CA VAL A 17 -9.35 -11.19 12.58
C VAL A 17 -10.64 -11.96 12.40
N PHE A 18 -10.96 -12.42 11.18
CA PHE A 18 -12.17 -13.20 10.91
C PHE A 18 -12.24 -14.48 11.74
N GLY A 19 -11.15 -15.27 11.75
CA GLY A 19 -11.08 -16.51 12.53
C GLY A 19 -11.23 -16.24 14.02
N THR A 20 -10.59 -15.17 14.52
CA THR A 20 -10.71 -14.75 15.92
C THR A 20 -12.15 -14.32 16.25
N CYS A 21 -12.79 -13.54 15.39
CA CYS A 21 -14.18 -13.11 15.58
C CYS A 21 -15.13 -14.31 15.65
N ILE A 22 -15.01 -15.25 14.70
CA ILE A 22 -15.84 -16.47 14.70
C ILE A 22 -15.62 -17.27 15.98
N GLY A 23 -14.37 -17.49 16.39
CA GLY A 23 -14.04 -18.24 17.60
C GLY A 23 -14.59 -17.59 18.86
N VAL A 24 -14.47 -16.27 18.98
CA VAL A 24 -15.01 -15.52 20.12
C VAL A 24 -16.53 -15.52 20.13
N LEU A 25 -17.17 -15.31 18.98
CA LEU A 25 -18.62 -15.37 18.86
C LEU A 25 -19.18 -16.71 19.30
N GLN A 26 -18.53 -17.81 18.92
CA GLN A 26 -18.94 -19.16 19.30
C GLN A 26 -18.69 -19.46 20.79
N ARG A 27 -17.55 -19.02 21.33
CA ARG A 27 -17.17 -19.25 22.73
C ARG A 27 -18.07 -18.48 23.71
N ASP A 28 -18.35 -17.22 23.38
CA ASP A 28 -19.03 -16.29 24.29
C ASP A 28 -20.53 -16.16 23.97
N ALA A 29 -21.06 -16.97 23.03
CA ALA A 29 -22.47 -16.95 22.64
C ALA A 29 -23.39 -17.18 23.85
N PRO A 30 -24.36 -16.28 24.11
CA PRO A 30 -25.34 -16.51 25.15
C PRO A 30 -26.25 -17.70 24.78
N PRO A 31 -26.70 -18.49 25.76
CA PRO A 31 -27.60 -19.61 25.51
C PRO A 31 -28.90 -19.12 24.88
N SER A 32 -29.31 -19.76 23.78
CA SER A 32 -30.56 -19.44 23.09
C SER A 32 -31.76 -19.93 23.92
N SER A 33 -32.66 -19.03 24.31
CA SER A 33 -33.90 -19.39 25.00
C SER A 33 -34.95 -19.84 23.98
N PHE A 34 -35.28 -21.13 23.97
CA PHE A 34 -36.39 -21.66 23.16
C PHE A 34 -37.77 -21.37 23.81
N SER A 35 -37.77 -20.98 25.09
CA SER A 35 -38.99 -20.72 25.90
C SER A 35 -39.71 -19.44 25.54
N GLU A 36 -39.01 -18.41 25.04
CA GLU A 36 -39.62 -17.15 24.59
C GLU A 36 -40.61 -17.34 23.44
N VAL A 37 -40.29 -18.27 22.53
CA VAL A 37 -41.07 -18.50 21.30
C VAL A 37 -42.31 -19.36 21.57
N MET A 38 -42.29 -20.21 22.61
CA MET A 38 -43.34 -21.21 22.84
C MET A 38 -44.36 -20.79 23.91
N ASN A 39 -43.97 -19.98 24.91
CA ASN A 39 -44.82 -19.68 26.08
C ASN A 39 -45.15 -18.19 26.31
N ASN A 40 -44.71 -17.25 25.46
CA ASN A 40 -44.93 -15.80 25.64
C ASN A 40 -44.60 -15.25 27.04
N GLN A 41 -43.74 -15.95 27.80
CA GLN A 41 -43.27 -15.45 29.10
C GLN A 41 -41.93 -14.77 28.90
N PRO A 42 -41.74 -13.55 29.45
CA PRO A 42 -40.43 -12.93 29.44
C PRO A 42 -39.43 -13.86 30.14
N PRO A 43 -38.22 -14.04 29.58
CA PRO A 43 -37.18 -14.80 30.25
C PRO A 43 -36.96 -14.25 31.64
N GLN A 44 -36.90 -15.12 32.65
CA GLN A 44 -36.30 -14.75 33.92
C GLN A 44 -34.77 -14.82 33.76
N LEU A 45 -34.22 -13.88 32.99
CA LEU A 45 -32.78 -13.69 32.90
C LEU A 45 -32.29 -13.04 34.19
N THR A 46 -31.21 -13.56 34.76
CA THR A 46 -30.54 -12.88 35.86
C THR A 46 -29.92 -11.58 35.36
N GLN A 47 -29.76 -10.59 36.25
CA GLN A 47 -29.09 -9.32 35.91
C GLN A 47 -27.71 -9.55 35.24
N GLU A 48 -26.99 -10.59 35.68
CA GLU A 48 -25.70 -11.00 35.13
C GLU A 48 -25.79 -11.51 33.68
N GLN A 49 -26.85 -12.25 33.34
CA GLN A 49 -27.08 -12.74 31.97
C GLN A 49 -27.42 -11.59 31.00
N LEU A 50 -28.19 -10.60 31.46
CA LEU A 50 -28.48 -9.38 30.70
C LEU A 50 -27.21 -8.57 30.41
N THR A 51 -26.37 -8.33 31.44
CA THR A 51 -25.10 -7.61 31.25
C THR A 51 -24.14 -8.35 30.33
N ASN A 52 -24.11 -9.68 30.38
CA ASN A 52 -23.25 -10.49 29.51
C ASN A 52 -23.74 -10.46 28.06
N ALA A 53 -25.05 -10.48 27.82
CA ALA A 53 -25.61 -10.33 26.48
C ALA A 53 -25.34 -8.95 25.86
N ASP A 54 -25.44 -7.88 26.66
CA ASP A 54 -25.10 -6.52 26.21
C ASP A 54 -23.61 -6.38 25.88
N ASN A 55 -22.73 -6.93 26.73
CA ASN A 55 -21.29 -6.96 26.48
C ASN A 55 -20.97 -7.76 25.21
N TRP A 56 -21.59 -8.93 25.03
CA TRP A 56 -21.43 -9.76 23.84
C TRP A 56 -21.89 -9.03 22.56
N ASN A 57 -23.03 -8.34 22.60
CA ASN A 57 -23.53 -7.55 21.48
C ASN A 57 -22.58 -6.39 21.13
N SER A 58 -22.09 -5.67 22.14
CA SER A 58 -21.14 -4.58 21.95
C SER A 58 -19.82 -5.09 21.33
N GLN A 59 -19.27 -6.17 21.88
CA GLN A 59 -18.06 -6.81 21.38
C GLN A 59 -18.23 -7.32 19.94
N THR A 60 -19.36 -7.95 19.64
CA THR A 60 -19.71 -8.40 18.28
C THR A 60 -19.73 -7.24 17.30
N LYS A 61 -20.31 -6.10 17.69
CA LYS A 61 -20.36 -4.90 16.86
C LYS A 61 -18.96 -4.32 16.61
N HIS A 62 -18.12 -4.26 17.64
CA HIS A 62 -16.73 -3.82 17.49
C HIS A 62 -15.94 -4.72 16.54
N MET A 63 -16.08 -6.04 16.68
CA MET A 63 -15.46 -7.03 15.80
C MET A 63 -15.91 -6.89 14.35
N ALA A 64 -17.22 -6.71 14.12
CA ALA A 64 -17.77 -6.48 12.79
C ALA A 64 -17.23 -5.18 12.16
N LEU A 65 -17.10 -4.11 12.94
CA LEU A 65 -16.50 -2.86 12.46
C LEU A 65 -15.04 -3.05 12.05
N GLN A 66 -14.24 -3.76 12.84
CA GLN A 66 -12.84 -4.05 12.50
C GLN A 66 -12.69 -4.81 11.18
N VAL A 67 -13.58 -5.78 10.93
CA VAL A 67 -13.62 -6.52 9.65
C VAL A 67 -13.94 -5.58 8.49
N ILE A 68 -14.96 -4.72 8.64
CA ILE A 68 -15.37 -3.77 7.60
C ILE A 68 -14.25 -2.77 7.31
N GLU A 69 -13.63 -2.20 8.35
CA GLU A 69 -12.52 -1.26 8.22
C GLU A 69 -11.32 -1.90 7.50
N THR A 70 -10.97 -3.13 7.88
CA THR A 70 -9.88 -3.87 7.23
C THR A 70 -10.20 -4.14 5.76
N THR A 71 -11.44 -4.49 5.44
CA THR A 71 -11.91 -4.73 4.07
C THR A 71 -11.82 -3.45 3.22
N LYS A 72 -12.29 -2.32 3.74
CA LYS A 72 -12.18 -1.02 3.05
C LYS A 72 -10.74 -0.61 2.80
N LEU A 73 -9.84 -0.90 3.73
CA LEU A 73 -8.41 -0.64 3.54
C LEU A 73 -7.84 -1.47 2.40
N ILE A 74 -8.23 -2.74 2.30
CA ILE A 74 -7.86 -3.63 1.19
C ILE A 74 -8.36 -3.07 -0.15
N GLU A 75 -9.63 -2.64 -0.22
CA GLU A 75 -10.20 -2.01 -1.41
C GLU A 75 -9.40 -0.76 -1.82
N SER A 76 -9.09 0.11 -0.88
CA SER A 76 -8.28 1.31 -1.13
C SER A 76 -6.87 0.97 -1.65
N ILE A 77 -6.25 -0.10 -1.13
CA ILE A 77 -4.96 -0.58 -1.63
C ILE A 77 -5.09 -1.08 -3.08
N ILE A 78 -6.14 -1.85 -3.37
CA ILE A 78 -6.41 -2.35 -4.74
C ILE A 78 -6.61 -1.19 -5.71
N GLU A 79 -7.37 -0.16 -5.34
CA GLU A 79 -7.57 1.04 -6.17
C GLU A 79 -6.25 1.80 -6.40
N SER A 80 -5.33 1.75 -5.45
CA SER A 80 -4.02 2.39 -5.55
C SER A 80 -2.99 1.61 -6.38
N LEU A 81 -3.31 0.38 -6.84
CA LEU A 81 -2.38 -0.45 -7.59
C LEU A 81 -2.00 0.20 -8.95
N PRO A 82 -0.71 0.48 -9.18
CA PRO A 82 -0.27 1.13 -10.40
C PRO A 82 -0.45 0.22 -11.61
N GLY A 83 -1.09 0.73 -12.66
CA GLY A 83 -1.26 0.00 -13.91
C GLY A 83 -2.36 -1.06 -13.88
N PHE A 84 -3.16 -1.15 -12.80
CA PHE A 84 -4.28 -2.07 -12.67
C PHE A 84 -5.32 -1.93 -13.79
N GLN A 85 -5.50 -0.72 -14.33
CA GLN A 85 -6.46 -0.43 -15.40
C GLN A 85 -5.87 -0.61 -16.82
N ARG A 86 -4.60 -1.03 -16.94
CA ARG A 86 -3.92 -1.11 -18.24
C ARG A 86 -3.70 -2.54 -18.67
N THR A 87 -3.76 -2.77 -19.97
CA THR A 87 -3.38 -4.06 -20.55
C THR A 87 -1.86 -4.23 -20.58
N GLU A 88 -1.39 -5.48 -20.59
CA GLU A 88 0.03 -5.81 -20.69
C GLU A 88 0.69 -5.14 -21.91
N ASN A 89 0.01 -5.15 -23.06
CA ASN A 89 0.53 -4.54 -24.28
C ASN A 89 0.70 -3.01 -24.14
N GLU A 90 -0.24 -2.31 -23.51
CA GLU A 90 -0.10 -0.86 -23.25
C GLU A 90 1.06 -0.56 -22.29
N GLN A 91 1.23 -1.40 -21.26
CA GLN A 91 2.36 -1.28 -20.34
C GLN A 91 3.69 -1.52 -21.07
N TYR A 92 3.75 -2.53 -21.94
CA TYR A 92 4.92 -2.83 -22.76
C TYR A 92 5.27 -1.69 -23.72
N GLN A 93 4.29 -1.13 -24.43
CA GLN A 93 4.53 0.01 -25.33
C GLN A 93 5.03 1.23 -24.56
N ARG A 94 4.47 1.50 -23.38
CA ARG A 94 4.95 2.57 -22.49
C ARG A 94 6.39 2.32 -22.06
N LEU A 95 6.74 1.10 -21.67
CA LEU A 95 8.10 0.74 -21.29
C LEU A 95 9.08 0.94 -22.45
N LYS A 96 8.67 0.55 -23.67
CA LYS A 96 9.47 0.74 -24.88
C LYS A 96 9.70 2.23 -25.19
N ALA A 97 8.64 3.04 -25.10
CA ALA A 97 8.73 4.49 -25.29
C ALA A 97 9.67 5.14 -24.26
N LEU A 98 9.51 4.78 -22.97
CA LEU A 98 10.34 5.30 -21.89
C LEU A 98 11.81 4.89 -22.05
N ASN A 99 12.09 3.66 -22.51
CA ASN A 99 13.44 3.20 -22.79
C ASN A 99 14.08 4.01 -23.94
N HIS A 100 13.30 4.29 -24.99
CA HIS A 100 13.78 5.12 -26.10
C HIS A 100 14.08 6.56 -25.66
N GLU A 101 13.19 7.17 -24.89
CA GLU A 101 13.38 8.50 -24.31
C GLU A 101 14.63 8.55 -23.41
N SER A 102 14.80 7.56 -22.53
CA SER A 102 15.96 7.46 -21.64
C SER A 102 17.27 7.36 -22.42
N LYS A 103 17.31 6.58 -23.51
CA LYS A 103 18.50 6.47 -24.38
C LYS A 103 18.83 7.79 -25.08
N LEU A 104 17.80 8.49 -25.56
CA LEU A 104 17.99 9.78 -26.23
C LEU A 104 18.52 10.83 -25.26
N LEU A 105 17.99 10.88 -24.04
CA LEU A 105 18.50 11.76 -22.98
C LEU A 105 19.93 11.41 -22.58
N GLN A 106 20.26 10.12 -22.47
CA GLN A 106 21.65 9.68 -22.21
C GLN A 106 22.61 10.13 -23.32
N GLN A 107 22.19 10.03 -24.58
CA GLN A 107 23.01 10.49 -25.70
C GLN A 107 23.21 12.01 -25.68
N GLN A 108 22.16 12.78 -25.39
CA GLN A 108 22.27 14.23 -25.24
C GLN A 108 23.18 14.63 -24.07
N LEU A 109 23.12 13.92 -22.95
CA LEU A 109 24.03 14.13 -21.83
C LEU A 109 25.48 13.83 -22.24
N GLN A 110 25.73 12.73 -22.92
CA GLN A 110 27.07 12.38 -23.42
C GLN A 110 27.61 13.43 -24.39
N ASP A 111 26.78 13.90 -25.33
CA ASP A 111 27.18 14.92 -26.28
C ASP A 111 27.53 16.24 -25.58
N LYS A 112 26.78 16.59 -24.52
CA LYS A 112 27.05 17.76 -23.69
C LYS A 112 28.31 17.62 -22.83
N GLU A 113 28.59 16.43 -22.31
CA GLU A 113 29.84 16.14 -21.60
C GLU A 113 31.04 16.23 -22.53
N ASN A 114 30.94 15.64 -23.73
CA ASN A 114 31.98 15.73 -24.75
C ASN A 114 32.22 17.19 -25.20
N GLU A 115 31.15 17.98 -25.36
CA GLU A 115 31.24 19.42 -25.66
C GLU A 115 31.97 20.16 -24.53
N ASN A 116 31.62 19.87 -23.27
CA ASN A 116 32.25 20.49 -22.10
C ASN A 116 33.74 20.13 -21.99
N ASP A 117 34.10 18.86 -22.13
CA ASP A 117 35.49 18.39 -22.10
C ASP A 117 36.34 19.03 -23.21
N LEU A 118 35.75 19.22 -24.40
CA LEU A 118 36.41 19.94 -25.50
C LEU A 118 36.66 21.43 -25.15
N PHE A 119 35.71 22.10 -24.49
CA PHE A 119 35.90 23.47 -24.01
C PHE A 119 36.94 23.56 -22.88
N VAL A 120 36.96 22.58 -21.98
CA VAL A 120 37.95 22.48 -20.89
C VAL A 120 39.36 22.24 -21.45
N ASP A 121 39.53 21.45 -22.51
CA ASP A 121 40.84 21.22 -23.15
C ASP A 121 41.30 22.40 -24.05
N GLN A 122 40.37 23.22 -24.54
CA GLN A 122 40.71 24.47 -25.23
C GLN A 122 41.10 25.61 -24.26
N SER A 123 40.62 25.57 -23.02
CA SER A 123 40.93 26.57 -22.00
C SER A 123 42.42 26.67 -21.60
N PRO A 124 43.20 25.58 -21.40
CA PRO A 124 44.63 25.68 -21.08
C PRO A 124 45.49 26.19 -22.25
N LYS A 125 45.00 26.19 -23.49
CA LYS A 125 45.78 26.67 -24.66
C LYS A 125 45.76 28.19 -24.84
N GLN A 126 44.81 28.91 -24.24
CA GLN A 126 44.75 30.38 -24.35
C GLN A 126 45.40 31.13 -23.18
N VAL A 127 45.78 30.47 -22.09
CA VAL A 127 46.40 31.13 -20.91
C VAL A 127 47.94 31.22 -21.02
N ASN A 128 48.59 30.57 -22.00
CA ASN A 128 50.05 30.58 -22.14
C ASN A 128 50.56 31.08 -23.51
N PRO A 129 50.57 32.42 -23.73
CA PRO A 129 51.70 33.00 -24.47
C PRO A 129 52.40 34.18 -23.79
N LEU A 130 52.03 34.60 -22.56
CA LEU A 130 52.58 35.83 -21.97
C LEU A 130 53.83 35.70 -21.08
N THR A 131 54.46 34.53 -20.95
CA THR A 131 55.67 34.37 -20.10
C THR A 131 56.88 33.82 -20.86
N THR A 132 57.37 34.49 -21.91
CA THR A 132 58.69 34.12 -22.49
C THR A 132 59.52 35.28 -23.07
N ASN A 133 59.24 36.56 -22.76
CA ASN A 133 60.10 37.65 -23.25
C ASN A 133 60.31 38.75 -22.22
N GLN A 134 61.01 38.46 -21.11
CA GLN A 134 61.84 39.43 -20.39
C GLN A 134 63.00 38.68 -19.69
N SER A 135 64.01 38.32 -20.47
CA SER A 135 65.34 37.99 -19.97
C SER A 135 66.33 38.33 -21.06
N THR A 136 66.77 39.58 -21.12
CA THR A 136 68.18 40.01 -21.24
C THR A 136 68.25 41.51 -20.98
#